data_AF-V2UTV4-F1
#
_entry.id   AF-V2UTV4-F1
#
_cell.length_a   1.000
_cell.length_b   1.000
_cell.length_c   1.000
_cell.angle_alpha   90.00
_cell.angle_beta   90.00
_cell.angle_gamma   90.00
#
_symmetry.space_group_name_H-M   'P 1'
#
loop_
_entity.id
_entity.type
_entity.pdbx_description
1 polymer ?
#
loop_
_entity_poly.entity_id
_entity_poly.type
_entity_poly.pdbx_seq_one_letter_code
_entity_poly.pdbx_strand_id
1 'polypeptide(L)'
;MEVFFNISKEKSSCLVDALCSNIDARKKYQLSIFTCYLADDLAKVKDFIEEVSNNIKLTDVQLYIDARECIRIGLNHLQDFQKSYFDHYISLDIIAIDTPTLFHSKAYTLLSHDEKSGLLVMGSANFSKGGLFANRGGNYESLLMTNDIETVNQFLSLEGVQDKYIKTLDRLEEYKTANFTFKYALLQQGRFVHKWSETFNQYFVIKYKLSEKAKNEIGNDVLRSLGFAVDAETISRQFFDFSNLKKDEEADEKQFNRLLRRGIETYLGHWLPSPLLHEIGAKIQTNKIFETLSENIEQQLIEHQQRIIETFERLKAEGFIDKSDESKDPIQEVRDKLAKLEQDHDKLYRLWHKFYDFELPYDLSQKDDIEIVYKDLVNRIQSKKRKNAAAYSVLESLDTLRPNAVFEYFMSHELDTIEDEEE
;
A
#
# COMPACT_ATOMS: atom_id res chain seq x y z
N MET A 1 32.54 18.39 2.41
CA MET A 1 31.33 17.53 2.45
C MET A 1 31.79 16.10 2.31
N GLU A 2 31.50 15.26 3.28
CA GLU A 2 31.92 13.86 3.33
C GLU A 2 30.71 12.95 3.08
N VAL A 3 30.92 11.87 2.32
CA VAL A 3 29.89 10.84 2.09
C VAL A 3 30.21 9.65 2.99
N PHE A 4 29.26 9.22 3.79
CA PHE A 4 29.40 7.96 4.53
C PHE A 4 28.16 7.08 4.33
N PHE A 5 28.43 5.78 4.17
CA PHE A 5 27.40 4.77 3.99
C PHE A 5 27.05 4.17 5.35
N ASN A 6 25.78 4.26 5.72
CA ASN A 6 25.32 3.66 6.95
C ASN A 6 24.88 2.21 6.67
N ILE A 7 25.77 1.27 7.00
CA ILE A 7 25.57 -0.16 6.77
C ILE A 7 24.46 -0.71 7.65
N SER A 8 23.84 -1.84 7.31
CA SER A 8 22.63 -2.35 7.99
C SER A 8 22.77 -2.73 9.48
N LYS A 9 23.94 -2.54 10.11
CA LYS A 9 24.22 -2.79 11.53
C LYS A 9 24.76 -1.51 12.18
N GLU A 10 24.39 -1.27 13.44
CA GLU A 10 24.94 -0.19 14.29
C GLU A 10 24.76 1.23 13.73
N LYS A 11 23.72 1.45 12.92
CA LYS A 11 23.50 2.70 12.19
C LYS A 11 23.35 3.94 13.07
N SER A 12 22.64 3.78 14.19
CA SER A 12 22.48 4.84 15.18
C SER A 12 23.83 5.25 15.75
N SER A 13 24.62 4.29 16.24
CA SER A 13 25.93 4.56 16.84
C SER A 13 26.92 5.15 15.84
N CYS A 14 26.97 4.65 14.59
CA CYS A 14 27.78 5.27 13.54
C CYS A 14 27.42 6.74 13.29
N LEU A 15 26.12 7.07 13.34
CA LEU A 15 25.66 8.46 13.20
C LEU A 15 26.04 9.29 14.43
N VAL A 16 25.88 8.75 15.65
CA VAL A 16 26.29 9.44 16.90
C VAL A 16 27.78 9.73 16.88
N ASP A 17 28.60 8.75 16.51
CA ASP A 17 30.06 8.90 16.41
C ASP A 17 30.44 9.98 15.38
N ALA A 18 29.80 9.97 14.21
CA ALA A 18 30.00 10.98 13.18
C ALA A 18 29.59 12.38 13.69
N LEU A 19 28.46 12.47 14.39
CA LEU A 19 27.97 13.72 14.97
C LEU A 19 28.94 14.29 16.02
N CYS A 20 29.41 13.45 16.94
CA CYS A 20 30.17 13.90 18.11
C CYS A 20 31.66 14.08 17.84
N SER A 21 32.24 13.30 16.92
CA SER A 21 33.69 13.35 16.63
C SER A 21 34.11 14.57 15.79
N ASN A 22 33.15 15.27 15.19
CA ASN A 22 33.39 16.37 14.24
C ASN A 22 33.08 17.77 14.78
N ILE A 23 32.88 17.90 16.10
CA ILE A 23 32.51 19.17 16.75
C ILE A 23 33.34 19.43 18.02
N ASP A 24 33.31 20.67 18.54
CA ASP A 24 34.00 21.03 19.79
C ASP A 24 33.14 20.67 21.01
N ALA A 25 33.38 19.51 21.62
CA ALA A 25 32.63 19.00 22.78
C ALA A 25 32.62 19.91 24.03
N ARG A 26 33.47 20.94 24.09
CA ARG A 26 33.50 21.88 25.23
C ARG A 26 32.31 22.85 25.21
N LYS A 27 31.73 23.10 24.04
CA LYS A 27 30.58 23.99 23.82
C LYS A 27 29.27 23.30 24.18
N LYS A 28 28.23 24.11 24.39
CA LYS A 28 26.85 23.64 24.53
C LYS A 28 26.19 23.57 23.15
N TYR A 29 25.40 22.54 22.89
CA TYR A 29 24.75 22.31 21.60
C TYR A 29 23.24 22.11 21.71
N GLN A 30 22.55 22.52 20.65
CA GLN A 30 21.22 22.06 20.29
C GLN A 30 21.32 20.97 19.22
N LEU A 31 20.57 19.88 19.41
CA LEU A 31 20.35 18.85 18.39
C LEU A 31 19.02 19.11 17.69
N SER A 32 19.02 19.20 16.36
CA SER A 32 17.77 19.24 15.59
C SER A 32 17.69 18.03 14.67
N ILE A 33 16.57 17.31 14.71
CA ILE A 33 16.32 16.11 13.94
C ILE A 33 15.11 16.39 13.05
N PHE A 34 15.27 16.19 11.75
CA PHE A 34 14.22 16.31 10.75
C PHE A 34 13.94 14.91 10.19
N THR A 35 12.70 14.46 10.23
CA THR A 35 12.34 13.12 9.74
C THR A 35 10.92 13.07 9.18
N CYS A 36 10.70 12.27 8.14
CA CYS A 36 9.35 12.05 7.61
C CYS A 36 8.65 10.85 8.27
N TYR A 37 9.43 9.93 8.86
CA TYR A 37 8.93 8.80 9.64
C TYR A 37 9.69 8.68 10.96
N LEU A 38 8.98 8.41 12.04
CA LEU A 38 9.53 8.26 13.39
C LEU A 38 9.35 6.80 13.85
N ALA A 39 10.25 6.32 14.70
CA ALA A 39 10.09 5.01 15.31
C ALA A 39 8.87 4.98 16.24
N ASP A 40 8.05 3.92 16.13
CA ASP A 40 6.91 3.70 17.04
C ASP A 40 7.37 3.49 18.49
N ASP A 41 8.53 2.85 18.64
CA ASP A 41 9.19 2.65 19.92
C ASP A 41 10.03 3.90 20.26
N LEU A 42 9.41 4.84 20.97
CA LEU A 42 10.02 6.10 21.40
C LEU A 42 11.17 5.90 22.41
N ALA A 43 11.32 4.71 23.01
CA ALA A 43 12.50 4.41 23.84
C ALA A 43 13.78 4.49 23.01
N LYS A 44 13.74 4.05 21.74
CA LYS A 44 14.89 4.13 20.83
C LYS A 44 15.28 5.57 20.48
N VAL A 45 14.28 6.45 20.40
CA VAL A 45 14.50 7.88 20.20
C VAL A 45 15.23 8.45 21.41
N LYS A 46 14.77 8.11 22.62
CA LYS A 46 15.40 8.50 23.87
C LYS A 46 16.84 7.97 23.96
N ASP A 47 17.07 6.68 23.72
CA ASP A 47 18.40 6.06 23.79
C ASP A 47 19.40 6.76 22.87
N PHE A 48 18.99 7.13 21.65
CA PHE A 48 19.83 7.89 20.72
C PHE A 48 20.23 9.26 21.26
N ILE A 49 19.27 10.01 21.81
CA ILE A 49 19.53 11.34 22.37
C ILE A 49 20.46 11.23 23.58
N GLU A 50 20.25 10.23 24.45
CA GLU A 50 21.12 9.95 25.58
C GLU A 50 22.55 9.60 25.13
N GLU A 51 22.71 8.78 24.08
CA GLU A 51 24.00 8.43 23.49
C GLU A 51 24.75 9.68 22.98
N VAL A 52 24.06 10.60 22.31
CA VAL A 52 24.65 11.90 21.92
C VAL A 52 25.05 12.71 23.16
N SER A 53 24.16 12.83 24.15
CA SER A 53 24.39 13.63 25.36
C SER A 53 25.55 13.13 26.23
N ASN A 54 25.87 11.84 26.14
CA ASN A 54 27.02 11.26 26.84
C ASN A 54 28.36 11.69 26.26
N ASN A 55 28.37 12.16 24.99
CA ASN A 55 29.58 12.53 24.27
C ASN A 55 29.80 14.05 24.20
N ILE A 56 28.74 14.86 24.28
CA ILE A 56 28.79 16.33 24.17
C ILE A 56 27.85 17.01 25.17
N LYS A 57 28.05 18.31 25.43
CA LYS A 57 27.11 19.09 26.27
C LYS A 57 25.85 19.45 25.47
N LEU A 58 24.94 18.50 25.34
CA LEU A 58 23.62 18.71 24.77
C LEU A 58 22.73 19.43 25.79
N THR A 59 21.98 20.44 25.35
CA THR A 59 21.04 21.17 26.24
C THR A 59 19.62 21.26 25.68
N ASP A 60 19.47 21.11 24.36
CA ASP A 60 18.18 21.29 23.69
C ASP A 60 18.07 20.30 22.53
N VAL A 61 16.89 19.73 22.35
CA VAL A 61 16.57 18.79 21.27
C VAL A 61 15.28 19.24 20.60
N GLN A 62 15.33 19.44 19.29
CA GLN A 62 14.17 19.75 18.46
C GLN A 62 13.92 18.62 17.48
N LEU A 63 12.76 17.97 17.59
CA LEU A 63 12.36 16.87 16.72
C LEU A 63 11.27 17.36 15.76
N TYR A 64 11.66 17.67 14.53
CA TYR A 64 10.80 18.07 13.43
C TYR A 64 10.30 16.84 12.67
N ILE A 65 8.99 16.58 12.76
CA ILE A 65 8.34 15.40 12.21
C ILE A 65 7.26 15.84 11.24
N ASP A 66 7.03 15.07 10.17
CA ASP A 66 5.83 15.23 9.36
C ASP A 66 4.54 15.14 10.22
N ALA A 67 3.60 16.07 10.02
CA ALA A 67 2.37 16.12 10.81
C ALA A 67 1.51 14.85 10.70
N ARG A 68 1.50 14.16 9.55
CA ARG A 68 0.80 12.87 9.39
C ARG A 68 1.40 11.81 10.29
N GLU A 69 2.71 11.81 10.43
CA GLU A 69 3.43 10.86 11.26
C GLU A 69 3.17 11.14 12.76
N CYS A 70 3.11 12.41 13.17
CA CYS A 70 2.67 12.77 14.51
C CYS A 70 1.26 12.26 14.83
N ILE A 71 0.34 12.41 13.87
CA ILE A 71 -1.04 11.92 14.01
C ILE A 71 -1.06 10.39 14.06
N ARG A 72 -0.27 9.71 13.21
CA ARG A 72 -0.15 8.25 13.17
C ARG A 72 0.26 7.70 14.54
N ILE A 73 1.35 8.23 15.12
CA ILE A 73 1.86 7.79 16.43
C ILE A 73 0.89 8.14 17.56
N GLY A 74 0.28 9.32 17.47
CA GLY A 74 -0.70 9.82 18.42
C GLY A 74 -0.16 10.98 19.24
N LEU A 75 -0.88 12.11 19.21
CA LEU A 75 -0.45 13.37 19.83
C LEU A 75 -0.26 13.26 21.34
N ASN A 76 -1.18 12.58 22.04
CA ASN A 76 -1.07 12.40 23.49
C ASN A 76 0.19 11.59 23.85
N HIS A 77 0.49 10.53 23.08
CA HIS A 77 1.67 9.71 23.32
C HIS A 77 2.95 10.52 23.10
N LEU A 78 3.00 11.36 22.06
CA LEU A 78 4.13 12.26 21.82
C LEU A 78 4.24 13.36 22.88
N GLN A 79 3.13 13.94 23.33
CA GLN A 79 3.10 14.91 24.43
C GLN A 79 3.57 14.29 25.74
N ASP A 80 3.12 13.07 26.05
CA ASP A 80 3.54 12.32 27.23
C ASP A 80 5.02 11.96 27.13
N PHE A 81 5.50 11.55 25.95
CA PHE A 81 6.92 11.33 25.71
C PHE A 81 7.74 12.60 25.94
N GLN A 82 7.33 13.73 25.35
CA GLN A 82 7.96 15.04 25.54
C GLN A 82 7.99 15.44 27.03
N LYS A 83 6.88 15.28 27.74
CA LYS A 83 6.78 15.58 29.19
C LYS A 83 7.59 14.59 30.05
N SER A 84 7.67 13.32 29.63
CA SER A 84 8.37 12.26 30.35
C SER A 84 9.88 12.31 30.15
N TYR A 85 10.34 13.03 29.12
CA TYR A 85 11.75 13.30 28.88
C TYR A 85 12.26 14.28 29.96
N PHE A 86 12.43 13.75 31.17
CA PHE A 86 12.87 14.48 32.36
C PHE A 86 14.37 14.27 32.56
N ASP A 87 15.18 14.80 31.65
CA ASP A 87 16.56 15.15 31.98
C ASP A 87 16.56 16.58 32.53
N HIS A 88 17.12 16.79 33.72
CA HIS A 88 17.15 18.12 34.36
C HIS A 88 17.98 19.15 33.59
N TYR A 89 18.66 18.73 32.51
CA TYR A 89 19.58 19.56 31.75
C TYR A 89 19.30 19.64 30.24
N ILE A 90 18.37 18.83 29.71
CA ILE A 90 18.07 18.76 28.27
C ILE A 90 16.59 19.03 28.03
N SER A 91 16.28 20.08 27.28
CA SER A 91 14.92 20.35 26.79
C SER A 91 14.62 19.49 25.55
N LEU A 92 13.39 18.96 25.45
CA LEU A 92 12.91 18.26 24.25
C LEU A 92 11.64 18.95 23.74
N ASP A 93 11.69 19.39 22.50
CA ASP A 93 10.55 19.95 21.77
C ASP A 93 10.22 19.10 20.55
N ILE A 94 9.00 18.58 20.50
CA ILE A 94 8.48 17.86 19.34
C ILE A 94 7.63 18.82 18.51
N ILE A 95 7.98 18.93 17.24
CA ILE A 95 7.48 19.95 16.32
C ILE A 95 6.97 19.25 15.07
N ALA A 96 5.73 19.53 14.70
CA ALA A 96 5.14 18.99 13.49
C ALA A 96 5.27 19.94 12.31
N ILE A 97 5.57 19.38 11.15
CA ILE A 97 5.63 20.06 9.86
C ILE A 97 4.41 19.65 9.04
N ASP A 98 3.46 20.57 8.91
CA ASP A 98 2.20 20.37 8.18
C ASP A 98 2.26 21.04 6.81
N THR A 99 2.79 20.33 5.82
CA THR A 99 2.85 20.77 4.42
C THR A 99 1.79 20.08 3.56
N PRO A 100 1.34 20.70 2.44
CA PRO A 100 0.39 20.07 1.51
C PRO A 100 0.89 18.74 0.91
N THR A 101 2.21 18.58 0.81
CA THR A 101 2.88 17.35 0.34
C THR A 101 3.66 16.71 1.48
N LEU A 102 4.22 15.50 1.27
CA LEU A 102 5.08 14.84 2.27
C LEU A 102 6.26 15.74 2.65
N PHE A 103 6.41 16.04 3.95
CA PHE A 103 7.65 16.62 4.46
C PHE A 103 8.70 15.51 4.42
N HIS A 104 9.59 15.56 3.43
CA HIS A 104 10.47 14.43 3.13
C HIS A 104 11.94 14.65 3.52
N SER A 105 12.25 15.76 4.21
CA SER A 105 13.59 16.04 4.69
C SER A 105 14.02 15.06 5.78
N LYS A 106 15.29 14.65 5.72
CA LYS A 106 15.91 13.74 6.68
C LYS A 106 17.29 14.29 7.01
N ALA A 107 17.40 14.89 8.19
CA ALA A 107 18.61 15.58 8.59
C ALA A 107 18.80 15.53 10.10
N TYR A 108 20.06 15.57 10.51
CA TYR A 108 20.52 15.54 11.89
C TYR A 108 21.55 16.64 12.03
N THR A 109 21.28 17.62 12.87
CA THR A 109 22.13 18.79 13.01
C THR A 109 22.52 19.01 14.45
N LEU A 110 23.78 19.34 14.68
CA LEU A 110 24.25 19.94 15.92
C LEU A 110 24.64 21.38 15.64
N LEU A 111 24.15 22.32 16.45
CA LEU A 111 24.56 23.71 16.39
C LEU A 111 24.90 24.19 17.81
N SER A 112 26.08 24.77 17.96
CA SER A 112 26.47 25.35 19.25
C SER A 112 25.71 26.64 19.52
N HIS A 113 25.43 26.94 20.79
CA HIS A 113 24.71 28.17 21.21
C HIS A 113 25.42 29.48 20.82
N ASP A 114 26.73 29.43 20.55
CA ASP A 114 27.47 30.59 20.05
C ASP A 114 27.53 30.66 18.51
N GLU A 115 26.84 29.73 17.83
CA GLU A 115 26.73 29.59 16.37
C GLU A 115 28.07 29.50 15.63
N LYS A 116 29.15 29.12 16.33
CA LYS A 116 30.51 29.07 15.77
C LYS A 116 31.01 27.65 15.50
N SER A 117 30.23 26.65 15.89
CA SER A 117 30.51 25.24 15.62
C SER A 117 29.20 24.52 15.36
N GLY A 118 29.16 23.68 14.34
CA GLY A 118 27.99 22.92 14.01
C GLY A 118 28.32 21.85 12.98
N LEU A 119 27.35 20.97 12.80
CA LEU A 119 27.43 19.85 11.88
C LEU A 119 26.04 19.58 11.33
N LEU A 120 25.95 19.34 10.04
CA LEU A 120 24.75 18.90 9.35
C LEU A 120 25.04 17.55 8.70
N VAL A 121 24.25 16.55 9.05
CA VAL A 121 24.17 15.26 8.37
C VAL A 121 22.82 15.15 7.70
N MET A 122 22.77 14.84 6.40
CA MET A 122 21.52 14.72 5.65
C MET A 122 21.56 13.56 4.66
N GLY A 123 20.42 12.94 4.37
CA GLY A 123 20.36 11.91 3.34
C GLY A 123 19.08 11.08 3.37
N SER A 124 19.19 9.75 3.25
CA SER A 124 18.02 8.87 3.10
C SER A 124 17.49 8.29 4.41
N ALA A 125 18.27 8.31 5.49
CA ALA A 125 17.92 7.65 6.74
C ALA A 125 16.83 8.40 7.52
N ASN A 126 15.63 7.79 7.61
CA ASN A 126 14.60 8.23 8.55
C ASN A 126 14.93 7.80 9.98
N PHE A 127 14.42 8.54 10.94
CA PHE A 127 14.51 8.25 12.38
C PHE A 127 13.54 7.13 12.81
N SER A 128 13.60 6.00 12.10
CA SER A 128 12.66 4.86 12.18
C SER A 128 13.41 3.55 12.40
N LYS A 129 12.66 2.46 12.69
CA LYS A 129 13.25 1.12 12.84
C LYS A 129 14.07 0.70 11.62
N GLY A 130 13.49 0.78 10.41
CA GLY A 130 14.20 0.38 9.19
C GLY A 130 15.35 1.31 8.82
N GLY A 131 15.18 2.62 9.06
CA GLY A 131 16.14 3.65 8.70
C GLY A 131 17.36 3.72 9.60
N LEU A 132 17.18 3.77 10.91
CA LEU A 132 18.29 3.99 11.86
C LEU A 132 18.41 2.91 12.95
N PHE A 133 17.32 2.33 13.44
CA PHE A 133 17.36 1.53 14.68
C PHE A 133 17.27 0.00 14.51
N ALA A 134 17.49 -0.52 13.30
CA ALA A 134 17.51 -1.94 13.03
C ALA A 134 18.92 -2.50 13.25
N ASN A 135 19.05 -3.47 14.18
CA ASN A 135 20.31 -4.17 14.42
C ASN A 135 20.59 -5.25 13.35
N ARG A 136 19.55 -5.78 12.71
CA ARG A 136 19.63 -6.73 11.58
C ARG A 136 18.45 -6.47 10.63
N GLY A 137 18.68 -6.62 9.32
CA GLY A 137 17.63 -6.50 8.31
C GLY A 137 17.11 -5.07 8.08
N GLY A 138 17.86 -4.04 8.51
CA GLY A 138 17.55 -2.65 8.19
C GLY A 138 17.95 -2.28 6.76
N ASN A 139 17.47 -1.11 6.31
CA ASN A 139 17.81 -0.56 5.00
C ASN A 139 19.29 -0.16 4.92
N TYR A 140 19.84 -0.13 3.70
CA TYR A 140 21.09 0.57 3.42
C TYR A 140 20.78 2.05 3.24
N GLU A 141 21.52 2.92 3.92
CA GLU A 141 21.28 4.36 3.90
C GLU A 141 22.55 5.12 3.48
N SER A 142 22.35 6.24 2.78
CA SER A 142 23.43 7.13 2.33
C SER A 142 23.26 8.50 2.98
N LEU A 143 24.34 9.02 3.57
CA LEU A 143 24.36 10.28 4.28
C LEU A 143 25.52 11.17 3.81
N LEU A 144 25.26 12.47 3.76
CA LEU A 144 26.21 13.53 3.48
C LEU A 144 26.41 14.36 4.74
N MET A 145 27.66 14.70 5.03
CA MET A 145 28.03 15.47 6.21
C MET A 145 28.79 16.74 5.85
N THR A 146 28.48 17.84 6.52
CA THR A 146 29.23 19.10 6.45
C THR A 146 29.31 19.77 7.82
N ASN A 147 30.48 20.34 8.14
CA ASN A 147 30.72 21.19 9.31
C ASN A 147 30.86 22.67 8.93
N ASP A 148 30.54 23.02 7.68
CA ASP A 148 30.48 24.40 7.24
C ASP A 148 29.34 25.13 7.96
N ILE A 149 29.72 26.06 8.84
CA ILE A 149 28.79 26.71 9.76
C ILE A 149 27.77 27.59 9.03
N GLU A 150 28.16 28.20 7.90
CA GLU A 150 27.24 28.98 7.06
C GLU A 150 26.14 28.08 6.49
N THR A 151 26.50 26.91 5.94
CA THR A 151 25.54 25.91 5.46
C THR A 151 24.64 25.40 6.59
N VAL A 152 25.18 25.12 7.77
CA VAL A 152 24.40 24.64 8.93
C VAL A 152 23.38 25.70 9.35
N ASN A 153 23.81 26.95 9.51
CA ASN A 153 22.91 28.06 9.87
C ASN A 153 21.87 28.34 8.79
N GLN A 154 22.25 28.26 7.51
CA GLN A 154 21.31 28.42 6.40
C GLN A 154 20.25 27.30 6.38
N PHE A 155 20.64 26.06 6.64
CA PHE A 155 19.72 24.93 6.70
C PHE A 155 18.70 25.08 7.85
N LEU A 156 19.15 25.59 9.00
CA LEU A 156 18.32 25.82 10.18
C LEU A 156 17.53 27.13 10.12
N SER A 157 17.74 27.96 9.09
CA SER A 157 16.94 29.18 8.87
C SER A 157 15.53 28.80 8.39
N LEU A 158 14.59 28.72 9.32
CA LEU A 158 13.19 28.34 9.07
C LEU A 158 12.26 29.55 8.88
N GLU A 159 12.79 30.77 8.75
CA GLU A 159 12.03 32.04 8.73
C GLU A 159 10.92 32.08 7.66
N GLY A 160 11.06 31.34 6.55
CA GLY A 160 10.06 31.27 5.48
C GLY A 160 8.95 30.23 5.66
N VAL A 161 9.08 29.31 6.63
CA VAL A 161 8.17 28.19 6.84
C VAL A 161 7.59 28.12 8.26
N GLN A 162 8.20 28.81 9.22
CA GLN A 162 7.86 28.76 10.63
C GLN A 162 6.39 29.09 10.93
N ASP A 163 5.87 30.20 10.42
CA ASP A 163 4.48 30.57 10.72
C ASP A 163 3.44 29.82 9.87
N LYS A 164 3.88 29.22 8.76
CA LYS A 164 2.96 28.63 7.76
C LYS A 164 2.74 27.14 7.96
N TYR A 165 3.80 26.40 8.25
CA TYR A 165 3.77 24.94 8.26
C TYR A 165 4.23 24.33 9.59
N ILE A 166 4.92 25.09 10.45
CA ILE A 166 5.44 24.57 11.72
C ILE A 166 4.38 24.70 12.80
N LYS A 167 4.04 23.59 13.44
CA LYS A 167 3.03 23.52 14.51
C LYS A 167 3.59 22.78 15.71
N THR A 168 3.38 23.33 16.91
CA THR A 168 3.60 22.58 18.15
C THR A 168 2.53 21.50 18.30
N LEU A 169 2.81 20.46 19.10
CA LEU A 169 1.84 19.38 19.35
C LEU A 169 0.50 19.91 19.91
N ASP A 170 0.53 20.92 20.77
CA ASP A 170 -0.69 21.53 21.33
C ASP A 170 -1.52 22.28 20.26
N ARG A 171 -0.88 22.82 19.21
CA ARG A 171 -1.59 23.42 18.07
C ARG A 171 -2.09 22.40 17.06
N LEU A 172 -1.51 21.19 17.05
CA LEU A 172 -2.08 20.05 16.35
C LEU A 172 -3.32 19.49 17.06
N GLU A 173 -3.60 19.91 18.29
CA GLU A 173 -4.78 19.48 19.02
C GLU A 173 -6.09 19.87 18.32
N GLU A 174 -6.09 20.95 17.52
CA GLU A 174 -7.18 21.33 16.61
C GLU A 174 -7.44 20.29 15.51
N TYR A 175 -6.51 19.37 15.26
CA TYR A 175 -6.65 18.26 14.31
C TYR A 175 -7.36 17.05 14.92
N LYS A 176 -7.57 17.03 16.26
CA LYS A 176 -8.32 16.01 16.99
C LYS A 176 -9.79 15.90 16.55
N THR A 177 -10.35 16.89 15.86
CA THR A 177 -11.70 16.81 15.28
C THR A 177 -11.64 16.33 13.83
N ALA A 178 -11.48 15.03 13.57
CA ALA A 178 -11.60 14.41 12.24
C ALA A 178 -11.06 15.29 11.07
N ASN A 179 -9.88 15.90 11.27
CA ASN A 179 -9.33 16.82 10.28
C ASN A 179 -8.85 16.00 9.07
N PHE A 180 -8.78 16.64 7.92
CA PHE A 180 -8.41 16.05 6.63
C PHE A 180 -7.18 15.13 6.71
N THR A 181 -6.12 15.56 7.41
CA THR A 181 -4.88 14.78 7.60
C THR A 181 -5.12 13.47 8.35
N PHE A 182 -5.98 13.46 9.37
CA PHE A 182 -6.36 12.25 10.09
C PHE A 182 -7.14 11.30 9.18
N LYS A 183 -8.11 11.82 8.41
CA LYS A 183 -8.90 11.02 7.46
C LYS A 183 -8.01 10.33 6.44
N TYR A 184 -7.06 11.06 5.88
CA TYR A 184 -6.06 10.53 4.97
C TYR A 184 -5.20 9.44 5.64
N ALA A 185 -4.62 9.74 6.82
CA ALA A 185 -3.77 8.81 7.54
C ALA A 185 -4.50 7.52 7.96
N LEU A 186 -5.79 7.61 8.30
CA LEU A 186 -6.64 6.45 8.59
C LEU A 186 -6.84 5.56 7.36
N LEU A 187 -7.17 6.15 6.21
CA LEU A 187 -7.35 5.39 4.97
C LEU A 187 -6.06 4.65 4.57
N GLN A 188 -4.90 5.25 4.84
CA GLN A 188 -3.58 4.64 4.61
C GLN A 188 -3.24 3.47 5.54
N GLN A 189 -4.04 3.19 6.57
CA GLN A 189 -3.83 2.02 7.45
C GLN A 189 -4.25 0.70 6.80
N GLY A 190 -4.76 0.74 5.57
CA GLY A 190 -5.17 -0.43 4.81
C GLY A 190 -5.01 -0.24 3.31
N ARG A 191 -5.35 -1.28 2.56
CA ARG A 191 -5.37 -1.28 1.09
C ARG A 191 -6.76 -1.65 0.59
N PHE A 192 -7.08 -1.21 -0.60
CA PHE A 192 -8.34 -1.48 -1.26
C PHE A 192 -8.18 -2.71 -2.14
N VAL A 193 -9.11 -3.65 -2.02
CA VAL A 193 -9.09 -4.91 -2.74
C VAL A 193 -10.28 -5.00 -3.66
N HIS A 194 -9.98 -5.18 -4.94
CA HIS A 194 -10.97 -5.33 -5.98
C HIS A 194 -11.01 -6.77 -6.51
N LYS A 195 -12.21 -7.29 -6.75
CA LYS A 195 -12.43 -8.57 -7.45
C LYS A 195 -12.78 -8.30 -8.90
N TRP A 196 -11.93 -8.75 -9.81
CA TRP A 196 -12.22 -8.79 -11.23
C TRP A 196 -13.17 -9.94 -11.54
N SER A 197 -14.20 -9.65 -12.33
CA SER A 197 -15.22 -10.63 -12.71
C SER A 197 -14.87 -11.43 -13.97
N GLU A 198 -13.94 -10.93 -14.79
CA GLU A 198 -13.51 -11.61 -16.02
C GLU A 198 -12.72 -12.88 -15.67
N THR A 199 -13.06 -14.01 -16.29
CA THR A 199 -12.38 -15.29 -16.11
C THR A 199 -11.75 -15.77 -17.41
N PHE A 200 -10.81 -16.72 -17.35
CA PHE A 200 -10.26 -17.34 -18.56
C PHE A 200 -11.35 -17.95 -19.44
N ASN A 201 -12.37 -18.58 -18.84
CA ASN A 201 -13.54 -19.08 -19.56
C ASN A 201 -14.21 -17.97 -20.38
N GLN A 202 -14.47 -16.82 -19.78
CA GLN A 202 -15.10 -15.70 -20.48
C GLN A 202 -14.20 -15.08 -21.54
N TYR A 203 -12.88 -15.01 -21.33
CA TYR A 203 -11.94 -14.43 -22.27
C TYR A 203 -11.74 -15.31 -23.52
N PHE A 204 -11.56 -16.62 -23.31
CA PHE A 204 -11.27 -17.59 -24.39
C PHE A 204 -12.51 -18.21 -25.03
N VAL A 205 -13.73 -17.86 -24.60
CA VAL A 205 -14.96 -18.28 -25.28
C VAL A 205 -14.95 -17.85 -26.75
N ILE A 206 -15.35 -18.74 -27.66
CA ILE A 206 -15.45 -18.43 -29.09
C ILE A 206 -16.82 -17.84 -29.37
N LYS A 207 -16.86 -16.66 -30.01
CA LYS A 207 -18.09 -15.88 -30.24
C LYS A 207 -18.33 -15.62 -31.73
N TYR A 208 -19.57 -15.77 -32.15
CA TYR A 208 -20.01 -15.44 -33.49
C TYR A 208 -21.20 -14.49 -33.46
N LYS A 209 -21.25 -13.54 -34.39
CA LYS A 209 -22.44 -12.71 -34.64
C LYS A 209 -23.52 -13.55 -35.29
N LEU A 210 -24.74 -13.40 -34.81
CA LEU A 210 -25.92 -14.04 -35.39
C LEU A 210 -26.31 -13.38 -36.71
N SER A 211 -26.68 -14.17 -37.71
CA SER A 211 -27.33 -13.67 -38.92
C SER A 211 -28.74 -13.18 -38.63
N GLU A 212 -29.31 -12.32 -39.49
CA GLU A 212 -30.71 -11.91 -39.37
C GLU A 212 -31.70 -13.10 -39.38
N LYS A 213 -31.38 -14.16 -40.13
CA LYS A 213 -32.15 -15.40 -40.10
C LYS A 213 -32.13 -16.02 -38.71
N ALA A 214 -30.94 -16.18 -38.13
CA ALA A 214 -30.76 -16.78 -36.81
C ALA A 214 -31.41 -15.95 -35.70
N LYS A 215 -31.36 -14.61 -35.80
CA LYS A 215 -32.02 -13.69 -34.86
C LYS A 215 -33.54 -13.85 -34.82
N ASN A 216 -34.15 -14.16 -35.96
CA ASN A 216 -35.60 -14.37 -36.06
C ASN A 216 -36.03 -15.79 -35.65
N GLU A 217 -35.08 -16.71 -35.44
CA GLU A 217 -35.30 -18.12 -35.07
C GLU A 217 -34.79 -18.46 -33.64
N ILE A 218 -34.48 -17.44 -32.81
CA ILE A 218 -33.80 -17.54 -31.49
C ILE A 218 -34.47 -18.49 -30.47
N GLY A 219 -35.71 -18.94 -30.69
CA GLY A 219 -36.39 -19.94 -29.87
C GLY A 219 -35.97 -21.39 -30.10
N ASN A 220 -35.07 -21.67 -31.06
CA ASN A 220 -34.74 -23.03 -31.49
C ASN A 220 -33.84 -23.78 -30.46
N ASP A 221 -34.32 -24.93 -30.00
CA ASP A 221 -33.55 -25.89 -29.18
C ASP A 221 -32.26 -26.37 -29.86
N VAL A 222 -32.10 -26.12 -31.17
CA VAL A 222 -30.93 -26.48 -31.98
C VAL A 222 -29.63 -25.83 -31.46
N LEU A 223 -29.58 -24.51 -31.27
CA LEU A 223 -28.33 -23.84 -30.82
C LEU A 223 -27.97 -24.23 -29.38
N ARG A 224 -28.98 -24.40 -28.52
CA ARG A 224 -28.79 -24.88 -27.15
C ARG A 224 -28.33 -26.33 -27.10
N SER A 225 -28.89 -27.22 -27.95
CA SER A 225 -28.45 -28.62 -28.06
C SER A 225 -27.03 -28.75 -28.62
N LEU A 226 -26.59 -27.77 -29.43
CA LEU A 226 -25.19 -27.64 -29.85
C LEU A 226 -24.27 -27.11 -28.75
N GLY A 227 -24.80 -26.69 -27.60
CA GLY A 227 -24.04 -26.19 -26.46
C GLY A 227 -23.64 -24.72 -26.57
N PHE A 228 -24.35 -23.92 -27.38
CA PHE A 228 -24.14 -22.48 -27.45
C PHE A 228 -25.01 -21.75 -26.41
N ALA A 229 -24.40 -20.76 -25.75
CA ALA A 229 -25.13 -19.68 -25.11
C ALA A 229 -25.54 -18.67 -26.19
N VAL A 230 -26.80 -18.24 -26.17
CA VAL A 230 -27.39 -17.32 -27.14
C VAL A 230 -27.68 -15.99 -26.44
N ASP A 231 -27.15 -14.91 -26.98
CA ASP A 231 -27.47 -13.52 -26.62
C ASP A 231 -28.20 -12.84 -27.79
N ALA A 232 -28.69 -11.61 -27.61
CA ALA A 232 -29.51 -10.90 -28.60
C ALA A 232 -28.85 -10.78 -29.99
N GLU A 233 -27.52 -10.64 -30.04
CA GLU A 233 -26.77 -10.47 -31.29
C GLU A 233 -25.68 -11.51 -31.54
N THR A 234 -25.37 -12.36 -30.56
CA THR A 234 -24.22 -13.28 -30.65
C THR A 234 -24.53 -14.65 -30.08
N ILE A 235 -23.81 -15.65 -30.56
CA ILE A 235 -23.71 -16.98 -29.96
C ILE A 235 -22.29 -17.21 -29.45
N SER A 236 -22.15 -17.88 -28.32
CA SER A 236 -20.84 -18.21 -27.77
C SER A 236 -20.77 -19.64 -27.23
N ARG A 237 -19.65 -20.30 -27.44
CA ARG A 237 -19.40 -21.66 -26.93
C ARG A 237 -18.03 -21.78 -26.27
N GLN A 238 -18.02 -22.44 -25.12
CA GLN A 238 -16.79 -22.78 -24.41
C GLN A 238 -16.26 -24.11 -24.91
N PHE A 239 -15.03 -24.11 -25.44
CA PHE A 239 -14.32 -25.31 -25.85
C PHE A 239 -13.17 -25.68 -24.92
N PHE A 240 -12.72 -24.75 -24.09
CA PHE A 240 -11.57 -24.92 -23.22
C PHE A 240 -12.01 -25.11 -21.77
N ASP A 241 -11.32 -25.98 -21.06
CA ASP A 241 -11.46 -26.18 -19.63
C ASP A 241 -10.24 -25.62 -18.90
N PHE A 242 -10.52 -24.73 -17.94
CA PHE A 242 -9.50 -24.06 -17.14
C PHE A 242 -9.53 -24.52 -15.67
N SER A 243 -10.42 -25.44 -15.29
CA SER A 243 -10.56 -25.88 -13.89
C SER A 243 -9.27 -26.47 -13.31
N ASN A 244 -8.41 -27.02 -14.16
CA ASN A 244 -7.18 -27.71 -13.76
C ASN A 244 -5.93 -26.80 -13.79
N LEU A 245 -6.05 -25.55 -14.27
CA LEU A 245 -4.92 -24.61 -14.32
C LEU A 245 -4.44 -24.22 -12.92
N LYS A 246 -5.39 -24.08 -12.00
CA LYS A 246 -5.16 -23.76 -10.60
C LYS A 246 -5.79 -24.86 -9.76
N LYS A 247 -4.95 -25.75 -9.21
CA LYS A 247 -5.40 -26.90 -8.42
C LYS A 247 -6.31 -26.55 -7.24
N ASP A 248 -6.28 -25.30 -6.78
CA ASP A 248 -6.95 -24.85 -5.56
C ASP A 248 -7.86 -23.62 -5.78
N GLU A 249 -8.42 -23.41 -6.98
CA GLU A 249 -9.25 -22.22 -7.27
C GLU A 249 -10.43 -22.03 -6.29
N GLU A 250 -11.03 -23.13 -5.81
CA GLU A 250 -12.09 -23.09 -4.81
C GLU A 250 -11.57 -22.73 -3.41
N ALA A 251 -10.33 -23.12 -3.08
CA ALA A 251 -9.70 -22.76 -1.82
C ALA A 251 -9.26 -21.28 -1.84
N ASP A 252 -8.69 -20.81 -2.96
CA ASP A 252 -8.35 -19.40 -3.19
C ASP A 252 -9.59 -18.50 -3.07
N GLU A 253 -10.71 -18.88 -3.71
CA GLU A 253 -11.95 -18.11 -3.65
C GLU A 253 -12.59 -18.15 -2.25
N LYS A 254 -12.53 -19.28 -1.54
CA LYS A 254 -12.98 -19.37 -0.14
C LYS A 254 -12.13 -18.53 0.80
N GLN A 255 -10.80 -18.63 0.70
CA GLN A 255 -9.87 -17.83 1.49
C GLN A 255 -10.09 -16.34 1.23
N PHE A 256 -10.24 -15.95 -0.03
CA PHE A 256 -10.51 -14.57 -0.38
C PHE A 256 -11.86 -14.07 0.14
N ASN A 257 -12.92 -14.86 -0.01
CA ASN A 257 -14.24 -14.49 0.52
C ASN A 257 -14.20 -14.39 2.06
N ARG A 258 -13.40 -15.21 2.76
CA ARG A 258 -13.13 -15.06 4.20
C ARG A 258 -12.42 -13.73 4.47
N LEU A 259 -11.38 -13.41 3.70
CA LEU A 259 -10.65 -12.16 3.83
C LEU A 259 -11.55 -10.93 3.62
N LEU A 260 -12.36 -10.90 2.56
CA LEU A 260 -13.29 -9.79 2.31
C LEU A 260 -14.31 -9.60 3.41
N ARG A 261 -14.79 -10.68 4.04
CA ARG A 261 -15.68 -10.60 5.21
C ARG A 261 -15.02 -9.93 6.40
N ARG A 262 -13.68 -9.98 6.50
CA ARG A 262 -12.89 -9.27 7.52
C ARG A 262 -12.71 -7.78 7.19
N GLY A 263 -12.96 -7.35 5.95
CA GLY A 263 -12.83 -5.97 5.48
C GLY A 263 -14.11 -5.13 5.46
N ILE A 264 -14.01 -3.91 4.93
CA ILE A 264 -15.11 -2.95 4.80
C ILE A 264 -15.32 -2.64 3.32
N GLU A 265 -16.48 -2.97 2.78
CA GLU A 265 -16.84 -2.64 1.40
C GLU A 265 -17.00 -1.12 1.22
N THR A 266 -16.29 -0.57 0.23
CA THR A 266 -16.32 0.84 -0.19
C THR A 266 -16.49 0.91 -1.72
N TYR A 267 -16.71 2.11 -2.27
CA TYR A 267 -16.80 2.31 -3.72
C TYR A 267 -15.48 2.01 -4.47
N LEU A 268 -14.34 2.07 -3.78
CA LEU A 268 -13.03 1.66 -4.32
C LEU A 268 -12.80 0.15 -4.26
N GLY A 269 -13.71 -0.62 -3.66
CA GLY A 269 -13.52 -2.04 -3.33
C GLY A 269 -13.53 -2.27 -1.82
N HIS A 270 -13.06 -3.43 -1.38
CA HIS A 270 -13.00 -3.73 0.05
C HIS A 270 -11.74 -3.15 0.66
N TRP A 271 -11.89 -2.22 1.59
CA TRP A 271 -10.79 -1.74 2.42
C TRP A 271 -10.43 -2.81 3.46
N LEU A 272 -9.18 -3.24 3.45
CA LEU A 272 -8.61 -4.21 4.37
C LEU A 272 -7.44 -3.58 5.14
N PRO A 273 -7.44 -3.66 6.49
CA PRO A 273 -6.29 -3.29 7.31
C PRO A 273 -5.01 -3.98 6.85
N SER A 274 -3.89 -3.25 6.83
CA SER A 274 -2.60 -3.76 6.36
C SER A 274 -2.15 -5.09 7.00
N PRO A 275 -2.37 -5.35 8.31
CA PRO A 275 -2.06 -6.65 8.92
C PRO A 275 -2.73 -7.85 8.24
N LEU A 276 -3.94 -7.67 7.68
CA LEU A 276 -4.68 -8.76 7.03
C LEU A 276 -4.14 -9.11 5.65
N LEU A 277 -3.29 -8.26 5.07
CA LEU A 277 -2.87 -8.39 3.67
C LEU A 277 -1.66 -9.30 3.48
N HIS A 278 -1.05 -9.79 4.56
CA HIS A 278 0.06 -10.76 4.49
C HIS A 278 -0.31 -12.03 3.71
N GLU A 279 -1.61 -12.35 3.60
CA GLU A 279 -2.12 -13.51 2.88
C GLU A 279 -2.19 -13.37 1.35
N ILE A 280 -2.17 -12.15 0.77
CA ILE A 280 -2.44 -11.95 -0.68
C ILE A 280 -1.16 -11.98 -1.56
N GLY A 281 0.02 -12.09 -0.96
CA GLY A 281 1.26 -11.60 -1.57
C GLY A 281 2.20 -12.58 -2.27
N ALA A 282 1.77 -13.76 -2.76
CA ALA A 282 2.69 -14.63 -3.51
C ALA A 282 2.94 -14.06 -4.92
N LYS A 283 4.11 -13.42 -5.13
CA LYS A 283 4.59 -12.96 -6.44
C LYS A 283 4.86 -14.14 -7.37
N ILE A 284 3.82 -14.65 -8.02
CA ILE A 284 4.01 -15.51 -9.19
C ILE A 284 4.52 -14.61 -10.32
N GLN A 285 5.60 -15.04 -10.97
CA GLN A 285 6.14 -14.34 -12.13
C GLN A 285 5.16 -14.47 -13.29
N THR A 286 4.69 -13.35 -13.84
CA THR A 286 3.71 -13.30 -14.94
C THR A 286 4.11 -14.18 -16.14
N ASN A 287 5.41 -14.32 -16.41
CA ASN A 287 5.92 -15.20 -17.47
C ASN A 287 5.56 -16.68 -17.23
N LYS A 288 5.67 -17.15 -15.98
CA LYS A 288 5.29 -18.53 -15.63
C LYS A 288 3.78 -18.77 -15.76
N ILE A 289 2.98 -17.74 -15.44
CA ILE A 289 1.53 -17.78 -15.63
C ILE A 289 1.24 -17.96 -17.13
N PHE A 290 1.90 -17.16 -17.97
CA PHE A 290 1.72 -17.22 -19.41
C PHE A 290 2.13 -18.57 -20.00
N GLU A 291 3.31 -19.09 -19.63
CA GLU A 291 3.80 -20.41 -20.04
C GLU A 291 2.78 -21.51 -19.71
N THR A 292 2.31 -21.55 -18.45
CA THR A 292 1.32 -22.54 -17.99
C THR A 292 0.01 -22.46 -18.78
N LEU A 293 -0.49 -21.25 -19.00
CA LEU A 293 -1.73 -21.01 -19.74
C LEU A 293 -1.57 -21.39 -21.23
N SER A 294 -0.45 -21.01 -21.83
CA SER A 294 -0.13 -21.26 -23.24
C SER A 294 -0.04 -22.76 -23.52
N GLU A 295 0.70 -23.51 -22.70
CA GLU A 295 0.82 -24.97 -22.82
C GLU A 295 -0.55 -25.65 -22.71
N ASN A 296 -1.38 -25.25 -21.74
CA ASN A 296 -2.72 -25.79 -21.55
C ASN A 296 -3.65 -25.50 -22.74
N ILE A 297 -3.61 -24.29 -23.29
CA ILE A 297 -4.44 -23.92 -24.44
C ILE A 297 -4.00 -24.65 -25.70
N GLU A 298 -2.70 -24.71 -25.99
CA GLU A 298 -2.22 -25.41 -27.19
C GLU A 298 -2.50 -26.92 -27.13
N GLN A 299 -2.40 -27.54 -25.95
CA GLN A 299 -2.82 -28.93 -25.78
C GLN A 299 -4.30 -29.12 -26.09
N GLN A 300 -5.17 -28.28 -25.53
CA GLN A 300 -6.61 -28.36 -25.77
C GLN A 300 -7.00 -28.00 -27.20
N LEU A 301 -6.26 -27.11 -27.86
CA LEU A 301 -6.45 -26.83 -29.28
C LEU A 301 -6.19 -28.09 -30.12
N ILE A 302 -5.12 -28.84 -29.84
CA ILE A 302 -4.85 -30.11 -30.52
C ILE A 302 -6.01 -31.11 -30.29
N GLU A 303 -6.48 -31.23 -29.04
CA GLU A 303 -7.54 -32.17 -28.66
C GLU A 303 -8.92 -31.80 -29.23
N HIS A 304 -9.22 -30.51 -29.40
CA HIS A 304 -10.55 -30.02 -29.77
C HIS A 304 -10.64 -29.42 -31.18
N GLN A 305 -9.53 -29.35 -31.92
CA GLN A 305 -9.43 -28.74 -33.26
C GLN A 305 -10.54 -29.21 -34.20
N GLN A 306 -10.70 -30.52 -34.36
CA GLN A 306 -11.71 -31.08 -35.27
C GLN A 306 -13.13 -30.65 -34.86
N ARG A 307 -13.44 -30.73 -33.56
CA ARG A 307 -14.76 -30.35 -33.03
C ARG A 307 -15.05 -28.87 -33.22
N ILE A 308 -14.05 -27.99 -33.05
CA ILE A 308 -14.17 -26.55 -33.27
C ILE A 308 -14.49 -26.27 -34.74
N ILE A 309 -13.73 -26.85 -35.67
CA ILE A 309 -13.90 -26.68 -37.12
C ILE A 309 -15.27 -27.21 -37.58
N GLU A 310 -15.63 -28.43 -37.19
CA GLU A 310 -16.93 -29.02 -37.54
C GLU A 310 -18.10 -28.19 -37.01
N THR A 311 -17.98 -27.66 -35.79
CA THR A 311 -19.00 -26.76 -35.23
C THR A 311 -19.12 -25.49 -36.06
N PHE A 312 -18.00 -24.87 -36.44
CA PHE A 312 -17.99 -23.65 -37.24
C PHE A 312 -18.59 -23.87 -38.63
N GLU A 313 -18.17 -24.91 -39.35
CA GLU A 313 -18.70 -25.24 -40.67
C GLU A 313 -20.20 -25.56 -40.62
N ARG A 314 -20.67 -26.21 -39.55
CA ARG A 314 -22.10 -26.44 -39.34
C ARG A 314 -22.87 -25.14 -39.14
N LEU A 315 -22.37 -24.23 -38.30
CA LEU A 315 -23.00 -22.92 -38.10
C LEU A 315 -23.10 -22.11 -39.39
N LYS A 316 -22.06 -22.19 -40.23
CA LYS A 316 -22.00 -21.57 -41.56
C LYS A 316 -23.01 -22.20 -42.52
N ALA A 317 -23.03 -23.52 -42.63
CA ALA A 317 -23.91 -24.25 -43.54
C ALA A 317 -25.41 -24.05 -43.19
N GLU A 318 -25.74 -24.00 -41.90
CA GLU A 318 -27.12 -23.77 -41.44
C GLU A 318 -27.54 -22.28 -41.51
N GLY A 319 -26.58 -21.39 -41.79
CA GLY A 319 -26.79 -19.95 -41.96
C GLY A 319 -27.03 -19.22 -40.64
N PHE A 320 -26.45 -19.72 -39.54
CA PHE A 320 -26.66 -19.15 -38.22
C PHE A 320 -25.76 -17.95 -37.91
N ILE A 321 -24.61 -17.87 -38.57
CA ILE A 321 -23.63 -16.80 -38.37
C ILE A 321 -23.75 -15.73 -39.45
N ASP A 322 -23.44 -14.49 -39.08
CA ASP A 322 -23.39 -13.36 -40.01
C ASP A 322 -22.27 -13.55 -41.04
N LYS A 323 -22.45 -12.96 -42.23
CA LYS A 323 -21.44 -12.98 -43.30
C LYS A 323 -20.09 -12.42 -42.87
N SER A 324 -20.06 -11.47 -41.93
CA SER A 324 -18.80 -10.94 -41.38
C SER A 324 -17.98 -12.01 -40.65
N ASP A 325 -18.62 -13.07 -40.18
CA ASP A 325 -18.02 -14.11 -39.36
C ASP A 325 -17.76 -15.41 -40.14
N GLU A 326 -18.29 -15.56 -41.36
CA GLU A 326 -18.11 -16.75 -42.21
C GLU A 326 -16.67 -16.99 -42.68
N SER A 327 -15.81 -15.96 -42.63
CA SER A 327 -14.39 -16.04 -42.97
C SER A 327 -13.48 -16.08 -41.74
N LYS A 328 -14.03 -16.15 -40.52
CA LYS A 328 -13.23 -16.27 -39.30
C LYS A 328 -12.52 -17.61 -39.25
N ASP A 329 -11.30 -17.59 -38.75
CA ASP A 329 -10.62 -18.79 -38.27
C ASP A 329 -10.74 -18.82 -36.73
N PRO A 330 -11.62 -19.67 -36.17
CA PRO A 330 -11.84 -19.72 -34.72
C PRO A 330 -10.62 -20.20 -33.93
N ILE A 331 -9.71 -20.97 -34.56
CA ILE A 331 -8.47 -21.42 -33.91
C ILE A 331 -7.47 -20.26 -33.86
N GLN A 332 -7.33 -19.54 -34.98
CA GLN A 332 -6.46 -18.37 -35.02
C GLN A 332 -6.95 -17.27 -34.06
N GLU A 333 -8.26 -17.07 -33.91
CA GLU A 333 -8.81 -16.12 -32.94
C GLU A 333 -8.36 -16.43 -31.50
N VAL A 334 -8.32 -17.70 -31.11
CA VAL A 334 -7.83 -18.13 -29.79
C VAL A 334 -6.34 -17.84 -29.64
N ARG A 335 -5.53 -18.14 -30.68
CA ARG A 335 -4.09 -17.82 -30.68
C ARG A 335 -3.82 -16.33 -30.59
N ASP A 336 -4.60 -15.52 -31.30
CA ASP A 336 -4.50 -14.06 -31.26
C ASP A 336 -4.85 -13.52 -29.85
N LYS A 337 -5.85 -14.11 -29.19
CA LYS A 337 -6.19 -13.78 -27.79
C LYS A 337 -5.07 -14.13 -26.83
N LEU A 338 -4.39 -15.26 -27.03
CA LEU A 338 -3.23 -15.68 -26.25
C LEU A 338 -2.05 -14.73 -26.46
N ALA A 339 -1.70 -14.41 -27.71
CA ALA A 339 -0.62 -13.45 -28.02
C ALA A 339 -0.88 -12.06 -27.43
N LYS A 340 -2.14 -11.61 -27.35
CA LYS A 340 -2.48 -10.35 -26.66
C LYS A 340 -2.20 -10.41 -25.15
N LEU A 341 -2.43 -11.54 -24.49
CA LEU A 341 -2.13 -11.68 -23.06
C LEU A 341 -0.63 -11.75 -22.77
N GLU A 342 0.18 -12.18 -23.74
CA GLU A 342 1.65 -12.11 -23.61
C GLU A 342 2.12 -10.66 -23.43
N GLN A 343 1.47 -9.73 -24.11
CA GLN A 343 1.81 -8.30 -24.08
C GLN A 343 1.08 -7.52 -22.97
N ASP A 344 -0.06 -8.02 -22.49
CA ASP A 344 -0.87 -7.40 -21.42
C ASP A 344 -0.73 -8.15 -20.10
N HIS A 345 0.42 -7.94 -19.45
CA HIS A 345 0.77 -8.56 -18.17
C HIS A 345 -0.25 -8.26 -17.07
N ASP A 346 -0.82 -7.05 -17.04
CA ASP A 346 -1.81 -6.65 -16.04
C ASP A 346 -3.13 -7.40 -16.22
N LYS A 347 -3.58 -7.58 -17.46
CA LYS A 347 -4.77 -8.38 -17.73
C LYS A 347 -4.55 -9.86 -17.40
N LEU A 348 -3.40 -10.42 -17.78
CA LEU A 348 -3.05 -11.80 -17.45
C LEU A 348 -3.04 -12.03 -15.93
N TYR A 349 -2.40 -11.11 -15.19
CA TYR A 349 -2.38 -11.16 -13.73
C TYR A 349 -3.79 -11.12 -13.13
N ARG A 350 -4.65 -10.23 -13.64
CA ARG A 350 -6.05 -10.09 -13.19
C ARG A 350 -6.90 -11.33 -13.48
N LEU A 351 -6.77 -11.94 -14.66
CA LEU A 351 -7.48 -13.17 -15.00
C LEU A 351 -7.03 -14.36 -14.14
N TRP A 352 -5.73 -14.41 -13.81
CA TRP A 352 -5.17 -15.47 -12.97
C TRP A 352 -5.56 -15.28 -11.50
N HIS A 353 -5.18 -14.17 -10.88
CA HIS A 353 -5.38 -13.96 -9.44
C HIS A 353 -6.80 -13.54 -9.07
N LYS A 354 -7.63 -13.07 -10.02
CA LYS A 354 -8.98 -12.49 -9.82
C LYS A 354 -9.04 -11.27 -8.89
N PHE A 355 -8.00 -11.02 -8.12
CA PHE A 355 -7.95 -9.98 -7.11
C PHE A 355 -6.76 -9.07 -7.34
N TYR A 356 -6.95 -7.79 -7.05
CA TYR A 356 -5.92 -6.78 -7.11
C TYR A 356 -6.09 -5.87 -5.91
N ASP A 357 -5.04 -5.76 -5.11
CA ASP A 357 -4.98 -4.81 -4.02
C ASP A 357 -4.16 -3.58 -4.41
N PHE A 358 -4.59 -2.41 -3.94
CA PHE A 358 -3.92 -1.16 -4.22
C PHE A 358 -4.02 -0.20 -3.03
N GLU A 359 -3.04 0.69 -2.94
CA GLU A 359 -3.03 1.76 -1.93
C GLU A 359 -4.08 2.82 -2.27
N LEU A 360 -4.37 3.72 -1.31
CA LEU A 360 -5.25 4.85 -1.58
C LEU A 360 -4.77 5.61 -2.83
N PRO A 361 -5.59 5.75 -3.90
CA PRO A 361 -5.14 6.29 -5.18
C PRO A 361 -5.07 7.83 -5.21
N TYR A 362 -5.21 8.47 -4.06
CA TYR A 362 -5.33 9.92 -3.92
C TYR A 362 -4.19 10.44 -3.04
N ASP A 363 -3.67 11.62 -3.36
CA ASP A 363 -2.74 12.35 -2.51
C ASP A 363 -3.44 13.48 -1.72
N LEU A 364 -2.72 14.13 -0.80
CA LEU A 364 -3.26 15.19 0.05
C LEU A 364 -3.79 16.42 -0.72
N SER A 365 -3.46 16.60 -2.00
CA SER A 365 -4.04 17.67 -2.80
C SER A 365 -5.50 17.39 -3.19
N GLN A 366 -5.89 16.11 -3.20
CA GLN A 366 -7.20 15.63 -3.62
C GLN A 366 -8.19 15.54 -2.44
N LYS A 367 -8.42 16.69 -1.80
CA LYS A 367 -9.17 16.77 -0.55
C LYS A 367 -10.59 16.20 -0.63
N ASP A 368 -11.30 16.51 -1.72
CA ASP A 368 -12.68 16.09 -1.89
C ASP A 368 -12.79 14.58 -2.12
N ASP A 369 -11.87 14.00 -2.91
CA ASP A 369 -11.84 12.55 -3.17
C ASP A 369 -11.59 11.76 -1.87
N ILE A 370 -10.61 12.18 -1.07
CA ILE A 370 -10.32 11.57 0.23
C ILE A 370 -11.53 11.68 1.18
N GLU A 371 -12.21 12.82 1.19
CA GLU A 371 -13.41 13.02 2.01
C GLU A 371 -14.54 12.06 1.59
N ILE A 372 -14.70 11.81 0.29
CA ILE A 372 -15.69 10.87 -0.24
C ILE A 372 -15.36 9.44 0.20
N VAL A 373 -14.10 8.99 0.04
CA VAL A 373 -13.67 7.65 0.50
C VAL A 373 -13.87 7.48 2.00
N TYR A 374 -13.41 8.46 2.78
CA TYR A 374 -13.54 8.42 4.22
C TYR A 374 -15.00 8.34 4.66
N LYS A 375 -15.87 9.18 4.09
CA LYS A 375 -17.30 9.16 4.40
C LYS A 375 -17.93 7.83 4.03
N ASP A 376 -17.62 7.28 2.85
CA ASP A 376 -18.15 5.98 2.46
C ASP A 376 -17.70 4.89 3.44
N LEU A 377 -16.40 4.81 3.77
CA LEU A 377 -15.88 3.86 4.77
C LEU A 377 -16.62 3.96 6.11
N VAL A 378 -16.74 5.15 6.67
CA VAL A 378 -17.41 5.38 7.97
C VAL A 378 -18.89 5.08 7.91
N ASN A 379 -19.60 5.53 6.86
CA ASN A 379 -21.03 5.25 6.68
C ASN A 379 -21.30 3.74 6.55
N ARG A 380 -20.40 3.00 5.89
CA ARG A 380 -20.49 1.54 5.74
C ARG A 380 -20.29 0.83 7.08
N ILE A 381 -19.38 1.31 7.92
CA ILE A 381 -19.23 0.81 9.30
C ILE A 381 -20.50 1.08 10.13
N GLN A 382 -21.03 2.30 10.07
CA GLN A 382 -22.18 2.73 10.87
C GLN A 382 -23.48 2.02 10.46
N SER A 383 -23.67 1.75 9.16
CA SER A 383 -24.86 1.07 8.64
C SER A 383 -24.88 -0.44 8.91
N LYS A 384 -23.74 -1.07 9.19
CA LYS A 384 -23.65 -2.51 9.50
C LYS A 384 -24.18 -2.81 10.91
N LYS A 385 -25.18 -3.70 11.00
CA LYS A 385 -25.72 -4.21 12.28
C LYS A 385 -24.68 -4.99 13.09
N ARG A 386 -23.88 -5.83 12.44
CA ARG A 386 -22.77 -6.59 13.04
C ARG A 386 -21.46 -6.04 12.49
N LYS A 387 -20.57 -5.64 13.39
CA LYS A 387 -19.25 -5.10 13.05
C LYS A 387 -18.23 -6.23 13.07
N ASN A 388 -17.34 -6.24 12.09
CA ASN A 388 -16.19 -7.14 12.03
C ASN A 388 -14.95 -6.46 12.65
N ALA A 389 -13.85 -7.20 12.76
CA ALA A 389 -12.60 -6.71 13.34
C ALA A 389 -12.12 -5.38 12.70
N ALA A 390 -12.15 -5.26 11.37
CA ALA A 390 -11.77 -4.01 10.70
C ALA A 390 -12.69 -2.84 11.05
N ALA A 391 -13.99 -3.07 11.20
CA ALA A 391 -14.92 -2.03 11.64
C ALA A 391 -14.65 -1.61 13.09
N TYR A 392 -14.34 -2.54 13.99
CA TYR A 392 -13.98 -2.21 15.38
C TYR A 392 -12.67 -1.43 15.45
N SER A 393 -11.65 -1.86 14.71
CA SER A 393 -10.34 -1.19 14.71
C SER A 393 -10.41 0.24 14.15
N VAL A 394 -11.24 0.46 13.12
CA VAL A 394 -11.51 1.81 12.63
C VAL A 394 -12.27 2.65 13.67
N LEU A 395 -13.27 2.09 14.35
CA LEU A 395 -13.99 2.83 15.40
C LEU A 395 -13.08 3.19 16.56
N GLU A 396 -12.22 2.28 17.02
CA GLU A 396 -11.21 2.58 18.03
C GLU A 396 -10.27 3.70 17.56
N SER A 397 -9.87 3.67 16.29
CA SER A 397 -9.08 4.75 15.69
C SER A 397 -9.81 6.10 15.69
N LEU A 398 -11.12 6.10 15.43
CA LEU A 398 -11.96 7.31 15.50
C LEU A 398 -12.12 7.81 16.94
N ASP A 399 -12.29 6.91 17.92
CA ASP A 399 -12.49 7.24 19.33
C ASP A 399 -11.21 7.75 19.99
N THR A 400 -10.08 7.11 19.67
CA THR A 400 -8.74 7.47 20.21
C THR A 400 -8.03 8.53 19.39
N LEU A 401 -8.53 8.81 18.18
CA LEU A 401 -7.94 9.72 17.20
C LEU A 401 -6.51 9.33 16.81
N ARG A 402 -6.26 8.02 16.72
CA ARG A 402 -4.98 7.43 16.34
C ARG A 402 -5.16 6.47 15.17
N PRO A 403 -4.74 6.81 13.94
CA PRO A 403 -4.78 5.90 12.80
C PRO A 403 -4.15 4.53 13.14
N ASN A 404 -3.02 4.53 13.85
CA ASN A 404 -2.30 3.30 14.20
C ASN A 404 -3.07 2.35 15.14
N ALA A 405 -4.16 2.82 15.79
CA ALA A 405 -5.06 1.94 16.54
C ALA A 405 -5.65 0.83 15.65
N VAL A 406 -5.78 1.09 14.33
CA VAL A 406 -6.15 0.04 13.37
C VAL A 406 -5.18 -1.13 13.44
N PHE A 407 -3.88 -0.87 13.41
CA PHE A 407 -2.83 -1.89 13.46
C PHE A 407 -2.77 -2.55 14.85
N GLU A 408 -2.80 -1.74 15.91
CA GLU A 408 -2.72 -2.20 17.31
C GLU A 408 -3.87 -3.14 17.69
N TYR A 409 -5.08 -2.90 17.16
CA TYR A 409 -6.22 -3.79 17.35
C TYR A 409 -5.91 -5.21 16.87
N PHE A 410 -5.34 -5.37 15.66
CA PHE A 410 -5.02 -6.71 15.15
C PHE A 410 -3.84 -7.33 15.88
N MET A 411 -2.83 -6.55 16.28
CA MET A 411 -1.71 -7.09 17.08
C MET A 411 -2.14 -7.58 18.48
N SER A 412 -3.18 -6.97 19.06
CA SER A 412 -3.70 -7.34 20.37
C SER A 412 -4.74 -8.45 20.33
N HIS A 413 -5.52 -8.56 19.24
CA HIS A 413 -6.63 -9.50 19.13
C HIS A 413 -6.35 -10.72 18.23
N GLU A 414 -5.30 -10.72 17.38
CA GLU A 414 -4.90 -11.92 16.61
C GLU A 414 -4.12 -12.95 17.44
N LEU A 415 -3.72 -12.65 18.68
CA LEU A 415 -3.23 -13.66 19.60
C LEU A 415 -4.35 -14.58 20.13
N ASP A 416 -5.61 -14.15 20.07
CA ASP A 416 -6.74 -14.93 20.60
C ASP A 416 -7.56 -15.64 19.50
N THR A 417 -7.52 -15.19 18.24
CA THR A 417 -8.40 -15.75 17.18
C THR A 417 -7.78 -16.85 16.31
N ILE A 418 -6.47 -17.10 16.40
CA ILE A 418 -5.83 -18.20 15.63
C ILE A 418 -6.16 -19.57 16.24
N GLU A 419 -6.47 -19.65 17.54
CA GLU A 419 -6.84 -20.92 18.19
C GLU A 419 -8.29 -21.36 17.91
N ASP A 420 -9.20 -20.43 17.57
CA ASP A 420 -10.65 -20.71 17.47
C ASP A 420 -11.14 -21.03 16.03
N GLU A 421 -10.30 -20.91 14.99
CA GLU A 421 -10.68 -21.22 13.60
C GLU A 421 -10.12 -22.57 13.08
N GLU A 422 -9.45 -23.37 13.93
CA GLU A 422 -9.00 -24.74 13.62
C GLU A 422 -9.96 -25.85 14.10
N GLU A 423 -11.13 -25.52 14.68
CA GLU A 423 -12.27 -26.45 14.88
C GLU A 423 -13.36 -26.29 13.81
#